data_AF-C4JT28-F1
#
_entry.id   AF-C4JT28-F1
#
_cell.length_a   1.000
_cell.length_b   1.000
_cell.length_c   1.000
_cell.angle_alpha   90.00
_cell.angle_beta   90.00
_cell.angle_gamma   90.00
#
_symmetry.space_group_name_H-M   'P 1'
#
loop_
_entity.id
_entity.type
_entity.pdbx_description
1 polymer ?
#
loop_
_entity_poly.entity_id
_entity_poly.type
_entity_poly.pdbx_seq_one_letter_code
_entity_poly.pdbx_strand_id
1 'polypeptide(L)'
;MDISSPERASGSPFLSESTRVASEIILLFDSEHLTACNWRKRRLFALKDSWSPDHFAQSLGEEFSFTTTLLRSPLHRHAKSPTLWYHRYWVMTEALRLDTRHMQSVLLAPHATPSEQANMDDLRISEALLQGQLAVGLKAGEQHPMNYYAFNYLREVFALLECRFKGDSKMPSRAESSVEGFKALARAQLEGVHRWCLGHPRDISGWTFLVYLLEMMDDALVQTATVEKTVEYALTVGWEEEALWTFVTLSLSRFGIDSETISSADYNITEQGGCRFVQPTKTSSRWANIAAMAKTRSNKDRGERPS
;
A
#
# COMPACT_ATOMS: atom_id res chain seq x y z
N MET A 1 64.47 14.73 -6.61
CA MET A 1 63.71 15.42 -7.66
C MET A 1 62.91 14.32 -8.38
N ASP A 2 61.82 13.81 -7.84
CA ASP A 2 60.59 14.52 -7.43
C ASP A 2 60.22 15.64 -8.39
N ILE A 3 59.38 15.30 -9.38
CA ILE A 3 58.15 16.04 -9.68
C ILE A 3 57.05 15.02 -10.01
N SER A 4 56.26 14.77 -8.98
CA SER A 4 54.89 14.26 -8.93
C SER A 4 54.08 14.41 -10.22
N SER A 5 53.56 13.30 -10.74
CA SER A 5 52.32 13.31 -11.51
C SER A 5 51.16 13.25 -10.50
N PRO A 6 50.24 14.23 -10.46
CA PRO A 6 49.09 14.13 -9.58
C PRO A 6 48.05 13.18 -10.19
N GLU A 7 47.64 12.24 -9.37
CA GLU A 7 46.54 11.31 -9.52
C GLU A 7 45.31 11.94 -10.20
N ARG A 8 44.86 11.34 -11.30
CA ARG A 8 43.44 11.42 -11.68
C ARG A 8 42.64 10.52 -10.75
N ALA A 9 42.43 10.97 -9.52
CA ALA A 9 41.52 10.35 -8.57
C ALA A 9 40.65 11.43 -7.91
N SER A 10 39.91 12.21 -8.71
CA SER A 10 38.85 13.08 -8.21
C SER A 10 37.48 12.58 -8.70
N GLY A 11 37.18 11.31 -8.43
CA GLY A 11 35.80 10.85 -8.46
C GLY A 11 35.08 11.45 -7.25
N SER A 12 33.95 12.13 -7.47
CA SER A 12 33.10 12.64 -6.39
C SER A 12 32.90 11.54 -5.33
N PRO A 13 33.04 11.82 -4.01
CA PRO A 13 32.90 10.80 -2.96
C PRO A 13 31.52 10.12 -2.96
N PHE A 14 30.55 10.71 -3.65
CA PHE A 14 29.21 10.19 -3.87
C PHE A 14 29.12 9.13 -4.99
N LEU A 15 30.15 9.00 -5.83
CA LEU A 15 30.25 8.01 -6.90
C LEU A 15 31.08 6.77 -6.50
N SER A 16 31.61 6.75 -5.27
CA SER A 16 32.39 5.62 -4.75
C SER A 16 31.51 4.40 -4.50
N GLU A 17 31.79 3.33 -5.25
CA GLU A 17 31.12 2.03 -5.08
C GLU A 17 31.39 1.41 -3.71
N SER A 18 32.62 1.55 -3.20
CA SER A 18 32.98 1.10 -1.85
C SER A 18 32.14 1.78 -0.77
N THR A 19 31.81 3.07 -0.95
CA THR A 19 30.96 3.80 -0.01
C THR A 19 29.50 3.37 -0.12
N ARG A 20 29.04 3.02 -1.33
CA ARG A 20 27.70 2.44 -1.56
C ARG A 20 27.55 1.14 -0.78
N VAL A 21 28.49 0.21 -0.94
CA VAL A 21 28.52 -1.07 -0.22
C VAL A 21 28.64 -0.86 1.29
N ALA A 22 29.50 0.06 1.75
CA ALA A 22 29.60 0.38 3.17
C ALA A 22 28.27 0.87 3.76
N SER A 23 27.55 1.74 3.05
CA SER A 23 26.24 2.23 3.50
C SER A 23 25.18 1.12 3.56
N GLU A 24 25.24 0.14 2.66
CA GLU A 24 24.37 -1.03 2.66
C GLU A 24 24.64 -1.93 3.87
N ILE A 25 25.91 -2.22 4.15
CA ILE A 25 26.31 -2.99 5.35
C ILE A 25 25.86 -2.26 6.61
N ILE A 26 26.10 -0.94 6.71
CA ILE A 26 25.67 -0.15 7.87
C ILE A 26 24.15 -0.25 8.06
N LEU A 27 23.35 -0.09 7.01
CA LEU A 27 21.88 -0.15 7.10
C LEU A 27 21.34 -1.56 7.35
N LEU A 28 22.07 -2.60 6.96
CA LEU A 28 21.77 -3.97 7.35
C LEU A 28 21.95 -4.17 8.86
N PHE A 29 23.00 -3.60 9.44
CA PHE A 29 23.27 -3.68 10.88
C PHE A 29 22.53 -2.63 11.72
N ASP A 30 22.11 -1.51 11.12
CA ASP A 30 21.39 -0.39 11.74
C ASP A 30 20.49 0.33 10.73
N SER A 31 19.23 -0.13 10.65
CA SER A 31 18.20 0.42 9.77
C SER A 31 17.82 1.88 10.06
N GLU A 32 18.13 2.38 11.26
CA GLU A 32 17.88 3.78 11.64
C GLU A 32 19.09 4.70 11.44
N HIS A 33 20.15 4.20 10.80
CA HIS A 33 21.37 4.99 10.60
C HIS A 33 21.18 6.11 9.56
N LEU A 34 20.66 7.25 10.02
CA LEU A 34 20.30 8.42 9.19
C LEU A 34 21.43 8.93 8.31
N THR A 35 22.67 8.91 8.77
CA THR A 35 23.83 9.37 7.98
C THR A 35 24.06 8.50 6.75
N ALA A 36 23.86 7.18 6.88
CA ALA A 36 24.02 6.25 5.76
C ALA A 36 22.86 6.44 4.77
N CYS A 37 21.62 6.54 5.27
CA CYS A 37 20.45 6.82 4.47
C CYS A 37 20.58 8.15 3.69
N ASN A 38 20.95 9.24 4.37
CA ASN A 38 21.14 10.55 3.74
C ASN A 38 22.29 10.56 2.73
N TRP A 39 23.37 9.80 2.97
CA TRP A 39 24.43 9.64 1.99
C TRP A 39 23.90 9.00 0.70
N ARG A 40 23.07 7.95 0.80
CA ARG A 40 22.46 7.30 -0.37
C ARG A 40 21.56 8.25 -1.18
N LYS A 41 20.78 9.11 -0.50
CA LYS A 41 19.99 10.18 -1.15
C LYS A 41 20.89 11.16 -1.91
N ARG A 42 21.97 11.63 -1.27
CA ARG A 42 22.95 12.53 -1.91
C ARG A 42 23.63 11.89 -3.11
N ARG A 43 23.95 10.60 -3.04
CA ARG A 43 24.46 9.82 -4.19
C ARG A 43 23.47 9.87 -5.35
N LEU A 44 22.19 9.57 -5.11
CA LEU A 44 21.17 9.62 -6.16
C LEU A 44 21.00 11.02 -6.75
N PHE A 45 21.05 12.07 -5.95
CA PHE A 45 21.05 13.45 -6.46
C PHE A 45 22.27 13.75 -7.34
N ALA A 46 23.47 13.38 -6.90
CA ALA A 46 24.68 13.56 -7.70
C ALA A 46 24.62 12.80 -9.04
N LEU A 47 24.01 11.61 -9.05
CA LEU A 47 23.78 10.83 -10.27
C LEU A 47 22.77 11.51 -11.20
N LYS A 48 21.69 12.07 -10.64
CA LYS A 48 20.67 12.81 -11.40
C LYS A 48 21.26 13.99 -12.18
N ASP A 49 22.22 14.69 -11.59
CA ASP A 49 22.85 15.87 -12.20
C ASP A 49 24.00 15.52 -13.16
N SER A 50 24.69 14.39 -12.91
CA SER A 50 25.96 14.08 -13.59
C SER A 50 25.88 12.96 -14.64
N TRP A 51 24.79 12.17 -14.68
CA TRP A 51 24.66 10.98 -15.51
C TRP A 51 23.40 10.99 -16.37
N SER A 52 23.32 10.06 -17.33
CA SER A 52 22.13 9.94 -18.18
C SER A 52 20.90 9.52 -17.36
N PRO A 53 19.69 9.89 -17.81
CA PRO A 53 18.43 9.46 -17.19
C PRO A 53 18.31 7.93 -17.02
N ASP A 54 18.88 7.15 -17.95
CA ASP A 54 18.94 5.68 -17.83
C ASP A 54 19.74 5.21 -16.60
N HIS A 55 20.92 5.80 -16.34
CA HIS A 55 21.74 5.43 -15.18
C HIS A 55 21.07 5.83 -13.85
N PHE A 56 20.40 6.98 -13.85
CA PHE A 56 19.64 7.43 -12.69
C PHE A 56 18.45 6.49 -12.42
N ALA A 57 17.70 6.12 -13.46
CA ALA A 57 16.59 5.16 -13.36
C ALA A 57 17.07 3.78 -12.87
N GLN A 58 18.17 3.26 -13.42
CA GLN A 58 18.79 2.02 -12.93
C GLN A 58 19.13 2.12 -11.43
N SER A 59 19.76 3.23 -11.01
CA SER A 59 20.14 3.43 -9.60
C SER A 59 18.93 3.51 -8.66
N LEU A 60 17.80 4.07 -9.12
CA LEU A 60 16.54 4.03 -8.36
C LEU A 60 16.00 2.60 -8.24
N GLY A 61 16.07 1.80 -9.31
CA GLY A 61 15.70 0.38 -9.28
C GLY A 61 16.54 -0.45 -8.31
N GLU A 62 17.85 -0.17 -8.24
CA GLU A 62 18.76 -0.77 -7.24
C GLU A 62 18.37 -0.38 -5.80
N GLU A 63 18.04 0.90 -5.54
CA GLU A 63 17.56 1.34 -4.23
C GLU A 63 16.21 0.72 -3.83
N PHE A 64 15.30 0.53 -4.79
CA PHE A 64 14.05 -0.19 -4.54
C PHE A 64 14.32 -1.65 -4.19
N SER A 65 15.21 -2.32 -4.90
CA SER A 65 15.58 -3.72 -4.64
C SER A 65 16.24 -3.87 -3.26
N PHE A 66 17.14 -2.96 -2.91
CA PHE A 66 17.79 -2.89 -1.62
C PHE A 66 16.78 -2.69 -0.47
N THR A 67 15.93 -1.65 -0.56
CA THR A 67 14.92 -1.39 0.48
C THR A 67 13.85 -2.49 0.55
N THR A 68 13.48 -3.11 -0.58
CA THR A 68 12.58 -4.28 -0.61
C THR A 68 13.16 -5.43 0.21
N THR A 69 14.47 -5.68 0.10
CA THR A 69 15.15 -6.75 0.84
C THR A 69 15.09 -6.51 2.35
N LEU A 70 15.38 -5.29 2.79
CA LEU A 70 15.33 -4.95 4.22
C LEU A 70 13.90 -4.92 4.76
N LEU A 71 12.95 -4.30 4.06
CA LEU A 71 11.59 -4.09 4.56
C LEU A 71 10.73 -5.36 4.55
N ARG A 72 11.11 -6.37 3.76
CA ARG A 72 10.49 -7.71 3.77
C ARG A 72 11.20 -8.71 4.66
N SER A 73 12.29 -8.30 5.31
CA SER A 73 13.04 -9.13 6.26
C SER A 73 12.13 -9.56 7.42
N PRO A 74 12.31 -10.77 7.98
CA PRO A 74 11.64 -11.18 9.21
C PRO A 74 12.16 -10.40 10.45
N LEU A 75 13.21 -9.59 10.30
CA LEU A 75 13.76 -8.80 11.39
C LEU A 75 12.90 -7.54 11.61
N HIS A 76 12.26 -7.49 12.78
CA HIS A 76 11.37 -6.41 13.19
C HIS A 76 12.00 -5.02 13.06
N ARG A 77 13.27 -4.89 13.47
CA ARG A 77 14.04 -3.63 13.37
C ARG A 77 14.15 -3.10 11.95
N HIS A 78 14.12 -3.96 10.93
CA HIS A 78 14.18 -3.55 9.54
C HIS A 78 12.78 -3.20 9.02
N ALA A 79 11.84 -4.14 9.14
CA ALA A 79 10.51 -3.98 8.57
C ALA A 79 9.65 -2.90 9.24
N LYS A 80 9.93 -2.53 10.50
CA LYS A 80 9.27 -1.43 11.21
C LYS A 80 10.12 -0.16 11.28
N SER A 81 11.16 -0.04 10.45
CA SER A 81 12.03 1.12 10.42
C SER A 81 11.37 2.34 9.78
N PRO A 82 11.03 3.40 10.51
CA PRO A 82 10.55 4.64 9.90
C PRO A 82 11.56 5.23 8.91
N THR A 83 12.86 5.12 9.19
CA THR A 83 13.92 5.63 8.30
C THR A 83 13.91 4.94 6.94
N LEU A 84 13.80 3.61 6.90
CA LEU A 84 13.75 2.86 5.64
C LEU A 84 12.46 3.10 4.85
N TRP A 85 11.31 3.16 5.52
CA TRP A 85 10.03 3.48 4.86
C TRP A 85 10.04 4.90 4.26
N TYR A 86 10.59 5.87 4.99
CA TYR A 86 10.74 7.24 4.49
C TYR A 86 11.74 7.33 3.34
N HIS A 87 12.85 6.57 3.38
CA HIS A 87 13.79 6.49 2.26
C HIS A 87 13.09 5.92 1.02
N ARG A 88 12.35 4.81 1.16
CA ARG A 88 11.61 4.20 0.06
C ARG A 88 10.55 5.14 -0.52
N TYR A 89 9.83 5.87 0.33
CA TYR A 89 8.92 6.93 -0.11
C TYR A 89 9.64 7.99 -0.94
N TRP A 90 10.77 8.49 -0.46
CA TRP A 90 11.55 9.48 -1.19
C TRP A 90 12.04 8.97 -2.55
N VAL A 91 12.53 7.72 -2.62
CA VAL A 91 12.91 7.06 -3.89
C VAL A 91 11.71 6.96 -4.83
N MET A 92 10.51 6.65 -4.32
CA MET A 92 9.28 6.65 -5.10
C MET A 92 8.92 8.02 -5.67
N THR A 93 9.05 9.07 -4.86
CA THR A 93 8.82 10.44 -5.34
C THR A 93 9.75 10.81 -6.49
N GLU A 94 11.03 10.40 -6.43
CA GLU A 94 11.95 10.64 -7.55
C GLU A 94 11.64 9.77 -8.76
N ALA A 95 11.25 8.50 -8.57
CA ALA A 95 10.86 7.61 -9.67
C ALA A 95 9.63 8.14 -10.43
N LEU A 96 8.61 8.63 -9.73
CA LEU A 96 7.40 9.19 -10.33
C LEU A 96 7.60 10.54 -11.04
N ARG A 97 8.79 11.16 -10.93
CA ARG A 97 9.17 12.34 -11.72
C ARG A 97 9.79 11.98 -13.07
N LEU A 98 10.10 10.71 -13.29
CA LEU A 98 10.63 10.24 -14.57
C LEU A 98 9.52 10.19 -15.62
N ASP A 99 9.94 10.19 -16.88
CA ASP A 99 9.03 9.84 -17.97
C ASP A 99 8.66 8.35 -17.91
N THR A 100 7.61 8.00 -18.65
CA THR A 100 7.02 6.65 -18.68
C THR A 100 8.02 5.56 -19.03
N ARG A 101 8.97 5.82 -19.95
CA ARG A 101 10.01 4.85 -20.35
C ARG A 101 10.97 4.57 -19.21
N HIS A 102 11.45 5.60 -18.53
CA HIS A 102 12.40 5.42 -17.43
C HIS A 102 11.71 4.84 -16.19
N MET A 103 10.47 5.22 -15.88
CA MET A 103 9.68 4.56 -14.84
C MET A 103 9.55 3.05 -15.11
N GLN A 104 9.26 2.68 -16.35
CA GLN A 104 9.20 1.27 -16.75
C GLN A 104 10.52 0.54 -16.45
N SER A 105 11.67 1.16 -16.72
CA SER A 105 12.99 0.56 -16.43
C SER A 105 13.29 0.41 -14.94
N VAL A 106 12.73 1.28 -14.09
CA VAL A 106 12.88 1.18 -12.62
C VAL A 106 12.12 -0.04 -12.07
N LEU A 107 11.00 -0.39 -12.69
CA LEU A 107 10.02 -1.35 -12.15
C LEU A 107 10.14 -2.74 -12.78
N LEU A 108 10.44 -2.80 -14.07
CA LEU A 108 10.60 -4.04 -14.80
C LEU A 108 12.08 -4.43 -14.78
N ALA A 109 12.40 -5.45 -13.98
CA ALA A 109 13.62 -6.22 -14.12
C ALA A 109 13.84 -6.61 -15.60
N PRO A 110 15.10 -6.87 -16.06
CA PRO A 110 15.50 -7.02 -17.47
C PRO A 110 14.88 -8.21 -18.25
N HIS A 111 13.79 -8.82 -17.76
CA HIS A 111 13.17 -10.02 -18.31
C HIS A 111 11.88 -9.77 -19.10
N ALA A 112 11.31 -8.56 -19.11
CA ALA A 112 10.18 -8.27 -19.98
C ALA A 112 10.65 -8.20 -21.44
N THR A 113 9.86 -8.79 -22.33
CA THR A 113 10.23 -8.95 -23.74
C THR A 113 10.08 -7.62 -24.48
N PRO A 114 10.94 -7.27 -25.45
CA PRO A 114 10.87 -5.98 -26.15
C PRO A 114 9.50 -5.60 -26.73
N SER A 115 8.68 -6.61 -27.05
CA SER A 115 7.28 -6.46 -27.48
C SER A 115 6.34 -5.99 -26.37
N GLU A 116 6.54 -6.45 -25.12
CA GLU A 116 5.81 -6.00 -23.94
C GLU A 116 6.23 -4.59 -23.54
N GLN A 117 7.51 -4.22 -23.70
CA GLN A 117 7.95 -2.85 -23.39
C GLN A 117 7.32 -1.79 -24.30
N ALA A 118 7.16 -2.09 -25.59
CA ALA A 118 6.73 -1.11 -26.60
C ALA A 118 5.24 -0.69 -26.51
N ASN A 119 4.42 -1.42 -25.75
CA ASN A 119 2.96 -1.25 -25.74
C ASN A 119 2.38 -0.95 -24.34
N MET A 120 3.22 -0.52 -23.40
CA MET A 120 2.82 -0.16 -22.04
C MET A 120 2.49 1.32 -21.96
N ASP A 121 1.24 1.64 -21.65
CA ASP A 121 0.81 3.00 -21.34
C ASP A 121 1.12 3.38 -19.88
N ASP A 122 0.98 4.67 -19.55
CA ASP A 122 1.27 5.20 -18.21
C ASP A 122 0.38 4.56 -17.13
N LEU A 123 -0.84 4.13 -17.50
CA LEU A 123 -1.78 3.44 -16.64
C LEU A 123 -1.25 2.06 -16.23
N ARG A 124 -0.89 1.21 -17.18
CA ARG A 124 -0.36 -0.14 -16.90
C ARG A 124 0.97 -0.09 -16.14
N ILE A 125 1.82 0.90 -16.43
CA ILE A 125 3.08 1.09 -15.70
C ILE A 125 2.79 1.49 -14.25
N SER A 126 1.86 2.40 -14.04
CA SER A 126 1.41 2.79 -12.70
C SER A 126 0.76 1.63 -11.94
N GLU A 127 0.00 0.78 -12.64
CA GLU A 127 -0.56 -0.44 -12.06
C GLU A 127 0.53 -1.41 -11.59
N ALA A 128 1.51 -1.72 -12.44
CA ALA A 128 2.62 -2.61 -12.11
C ALA A 128 3.46 -2.05 -10.94
N LEU A 129 3.69 -0.72 -10.93
CA LEU A 129 4.34 -0.02 -9.83
C LEU A 129 3.58 -0.25 -8.52
N LEU A 130 2.27 -0.01 -8.56
CA LEU A 130 1.39 -0.08 -7.39
C LEU A 130 1.30 -1.50 -6.85
N GLN A 131 1.14 -2.49 -7.73
CA GLN A 131 1.18 -3.91 -7.39
C GLN A 131 2.50 -4.28 -6.68
N GLY A 132 3.64 -3.82 -7.23
CA GLY A 132 4.95 -4.04 -6.63
C GLY A 132 5.09 -3.42 -5.24
N GLN A 133 4.59 -2.20 -5.03
CA GLN A 133 4.60 -1.56 -3.72
C GLN A 133 3.68 -2.24 -2.72
N LEU A 134 2.48 -2.61 -3.15
CA LEU A 134 1.53 -3.38 -2.34
C LEU A 134 2.14 -4.69 -1.89
N ALA A 135 2.79 -5.43 -2.79
CA ALA A 135 3.45 -6.68 -2.43
C ALA A 135 4.50 -6.49 -1.31
N VAL A 136 5.24 -5.38 -1.31
CA VAL A 136 6.20 -5.06 -0.25
C VAL A 136 5.48 -4.69 1.06
N GLY A 137 4.51 -3.78 1.00
CA GLY A 137 3.77 -3.31 2.17
C GLY A 137 2.96 -4.41 2.86
N LEU A 138 2.21 -5.19 2.07
CA LEU A 138 1.44 -6.33 2.56
C LEU A 138 2.38 -7.39 3.15
N LYS A 139 3.50 -7.71 2.48
CA LYS A 139 4.46 -8.68 3.04
C LYS A 139 5.05 -8.21 4.37
N ALA A 140 5.36 -6.92 4.50
CA ALA A 140 5.84 -6.35 5.76
C ALA A 140 4.77 -6.41 6.87
N GLY A 141 3.49 -6.26 6.52
CA GLY A 141 2.36 -6.48 7.42
C GLY A 141 2.20 -7.94 7.85
N GLU A 142 2.42 -8.90 6.94
CA GLU A 142 2.37 -10.34 7.28
C GLU A 142 3.45 -10.72 8.29
N GLN A 143 4.68 -10.24 8.08
CA GLN A 143 5.81 -10.54 8.97
C GLN A 143 5.66 -9.83 10.32
N HIS A 144 5.10 -8.62 10.32
CA HIS A 144 4.95 -7.81 11.51
C HIS A 144 3.55 -7.19 11.53
N PRO A 145 2.58 -7.86 12.16
CA PRO A 145 1.21 -7.36 12.25
C PRO A 145 1.15 -5.92 12.79
N MET A 146 0.18 -5.16 12.29
CA MET A 146 -0.02 -3.75 12.63
C MET A 146 1.23 -2.90 12.30
N ASN A 147 1.79 -3.12 11.11
CA ASN A 147 2.88 -2.30 10.60
C ASN A 147 2.35 -0.97 10.04
N TYR A 148 2.08 -0.03 10.94
CA TYR A 148 1.58 1.29 10.57
C TYR A 148 2.45 1.98 9.50
N TYR A 149 3.77 1.86 9.56
CA TYR A 149 4.67 2.49 8.58
C TYR A 149 4.50 1.91 7.17
N ALA A 150 4.33 0.60 7.04
CA ALA A 150 4.08 -0.05 5.75
C ALA A 150 2.77 0.45 5.12
N PHE A 151 1.68 0.47 5.89
CA PHE A 151 0.39 0.91 5.39
C PHE A 151 0.30 2.42 5.21
N ASN A 152 1.03 3.22 5.99
CA ASN A 152 1.17 4.66 5.74
C ASN A 152 1.94 4.90 4.44
N TYR A 153 3.04 4.19 4.21
CA TYR A 153 3.77 4.23 2.94
C TYR A 153 2.86 3.93 1.75
N LEU A 154 2.00 2.90 1.84
CA LEU A 154 1.05 2.59 0.77
C LEU A 154 0.10 3.76 0.49
N ARG A 155 -0.48 4.39 1.53
CA ARG A 155 -1.34 5.59 1.35
C ARG A 155 -0.59 6.71 0.63
N GLU A 156 0.65 6.95 1.03
CA GLU A 156 1.50 7.97 0.40
C GLU A 156 1.81 7.65 -1.08
N VAL A 157 2.03 6.37 -1.44
CA VAL A 157 2.20 5.96 -2.84
C VAL A 157 0.94 6.23 -3.66
N PHE A 158 -0.24 5.90 -3.12
CA PHE A 158 -1.52 6.20 -3.77
C PHE A 158 -1.71 7.71 -3.96
N ALA A 159 -1.41 8.52 -2.94
CA ALA A 159 -1.49 9.98 -3.03
C ALA A 159 -0.54 10.57 -4.08
N LEU A 160 0.70 10.05 -4.17
CA LEU A 160 1.66 10.48 -5.20
C LEU A 160 1.15 10.15 -6.62
N LEU A 161 0.57 8.96 -6.82
CA LEU A 161 -0.02 8.58 -8.10
C LEU A 161 -1.23 9.46 -8.42
N GLU A 162 -2.13 9.70 -7.46
CA GLU A 162 -3.28 10.58 -7.65
C GLU A 162 -2.86 11.97 -8.14
N CYS A 163 -1.84 12.56 -7.50
CA CYS A 163 -1.25 13.84 -7.92
C CYS A 163 -0.69 13.78 -9.36
N ARG A 164 -0.01 12.69 -9.72
CA ARG A 164 0.53 12.50 -11.08
C ARG A 164 -0.59 12.44 -12.13
N PHE A 165 -1.66 11.68 -11.86
CA PHE A 165 -2.78 11.54 -12.78
C PHE A 165 -3.56 12.85 -12.93
N LYS A 166 -3.83 13.57 -11.83
CA LYS A 166 -4.50 14.88 -11.89
C LYS A 166 -3.71 15.88 -12.74
N GLY A 167 -2.38 15.90 -12.59
CA GLY A 167 -1.49 16.84 -13.26
C GLY A 167 -1.88 18.31 -13.03
N ASP A 168 -1.24 19.24 -13.75
CA ASP A 168 -1.61 20.67 -13.75
C ASP A 168 -2.76 20.99 -14.73
N SER A 169 -3.63 20.01 -15.03
CA SER A 169 -4.56 20.14 -16.15
C SER A 169 -5.65 21.18 -15.86
N LYS A 170 -5.53 22.36 -16.50
CA LYS A 170 -6.56 23.40 -16.52
C LYS A 170 -7.78 23.03 -17.37
N MET A 171 -7.77 21.87 -18.05
CA MET A 171 -8.85 21.42 -18.94
C MET A 171 -9.73 20.35 -18.25
N PRO A 172 -11.05 20.57 -18.14
CA PRO A 172 -11.95 19.67 -17.39
C PRO A 172 -12.00 18.23 -17.92
N SER A 173 -12.09 18.03 -19.24
CA SER A 173 -12.27 16.70 -19.84
C SER A 173 -11.06 15.77 -19.66
N ARG A 174 -9.84 16.34 -19.67
CA ARG A 174 -8.62 15.58 -19.42
C ARG A 174 -8.46 15.25 -17.93
N ALA A 175 -8.88 16.14 -17.05
CA ALA A 175 -8.89 15.90 -15.61
C ALA A 175 -9.86 14.77 -15.23
N GLU A 176 -11.05 14.71 -15.82
CA GLU A 176 -12.03 13.63 -15.59
C GLU A 176 -11.48 12.26 -16.01
N SER A 177 -10.92 12.14 -17.22
CA SER A 177 -10.32 10.89 -17.71
C SER A 177 -9.14 10.43 -16.84
N SER A 178 -8.33 11.37 -16.33
CA SER A 178 -7.23 11.08 -15.42
C SER A 178 -7.71 10.55 -14.07
N VAL A 179 -8.76 11.15 -13.52
CA VAL A 179 -9.37 10.70 -12.25
C VAL A 179 -9.94 9.30 -12.41
N GLU A 180 -10.64 9.02 -13.51
CA GLU A 180 -11.18 7.68 -13.75
C GLU A 180 -10.06 6.64 -13.93
N GLY A 181 -8.97 7.00 -14.61
CA GLY A 181 -7.76 6.16 -14.69
C GLY A 181 -7.19 5.81 -13.31
N PHE A 182 -7.06 6.80 -12.42
CA PHE A 182 -6.60 6.56 -11.06
C PHE A 182 -7.58 5.69 -10.24
N LYS A 183 -8.88 5.93 -10.34
CA LYS A 183 -9.91 5.08 -9.72
C LYS A 183 -9.86 3.65 -10.24
N ALA A 184 -9.60 3.45 -11.53
CA ALA A 184 -9.40 2.13 -12.12
C ALA A 184 -8.17 1.42 -11.54
N LEU A 185 -7.06 2.12 -11.29
CA LEU A 185 -5.89 1.56 -10.60
C LEU A 185 -6.26 1.10 -9.18
N ALA A 186 -6.95 1.93 -8.41
CA ALA A 186 -7.41 1.58 -7.07
C ALA A 186 -8.32 0.36 -7.07
N ARG A 187 -9.27 0.31 -8.01
CA ARG A 187 -10.19 -0.81 -8.21
C ARG A 187 -9.44 -2.11 -8.54
N ALA A 188 -8.41 -2.06 -9.37
CA ALA A 188 -7.60 -3.23 -9.71
C ALA A 188 -6.89 -3.86 -8.50
N GLN A 189 -6.58 -3.05 -7.46
CA GLN A 189 -5.91 -3.53 -6.26
C GLN A 189 -6.88 -4.04 -5.17
N LEU A 190 -8.15 -3.65 -5.23
CA LEU A 190 -9.13 -3.86 -4.16
C LEU A 190 -9.25 -5.32 -3.75
N GLU A 191 -9.47 -6.21 -4.71
CA GLU A 191 -9.69 -7.63 -4.45
C GLU A 191 -8.45 -8.28 -3.81
N GLY A 192 -7.24 -7.86 -4.19
CA GLY A 192 -6.00 -8.33 -3.57
C GLY A 192 -5.86 -7.88 -2.11
N VAL A 193 -6.12 -6.60 -1.84
CA VAL A 193 -6.05 -6.02 -0.49
C VAL A 193 -7.14 -6.58 0.41
N HIS A 194 -8.36 -6.72 -0.09
CA HIS A 194 -9.49 -7.29 0.66
C HIS A 194 -9.21 -8.74 1.05
N ARG A 195 -8.77 -9.57 0.10
CA ARG A 195 -8.35 -10.95 0.38
C ARG A 195 -7.24 -11.01 1.42
N TRP A 196 -6.26 -10.12 1.34
CA TRP A 196 -5.20 -10.04 2.34
C TRP A 196 -5.75 -9.73 3.73
N CYS A 197 -6.69 -8.78 3.85
CA CYS A 197 -7.32 -8.43 5.13
C CYS A 197 -8.13 -9.60 5.71
N LEU A 198 -8.86 -10.34 4.88
CA LEU A 198 -9.59 -11.54 5.32
C LEU A 198 -8.64 -12.65 5.82
N GLY A 199 -7.45 -12.78 5.21
CA GLY A 199 -6.39 -13.66 5.70
C GLY A 199 -5.66 -13.17 6.96
N HIS A 200 -5.77 -11.87 7.28
CA HIS A 200 -5.14 -11.22 8.43
C HIS A 200 -6.17 -10.40 9.24
N PRO A 201 -7.26 -11.02 9.74
CA PRO A 201 -8.40 -10.30 10.28
C PRO A 201 -8.11 -9.52 11.57
N ARG A 202 -6.97 -9.76 12.22
CA ARG A 202 -6.46 -9.01 13.38
C ARG A 202 -5.75 -7.70 13.01
N ASP A 203 -5.38 -7.50 11.74
CA ASP A 203 -4.52 -6.38 11.35
C ASP A 203 -5.33 -5.10 11.10
N ILE A 204 -5.40 -4.23 12.12
CA ILE A 204 -6.09 -2.94 12.01
C ILE A 204 -5.46 -2.00 10.97
N SER A 205 -4.16 -2.12 10.69
CA SER A 205 -3.50 -1.28 9.68
C SER A 205 -3.94 -1.64 8.27
N GLY A 206 -4.08 -2.94 7.99
CA GLY A 206 -4.67 -3.44 6.74
C GLY A 206 -6.13 -3.02 6.58
N TRP A 207 -6.95 -3.22 7.61
CA TRP A 207 -8.36 -2.81 7.59
C TRP A 207 -8.56 -1.32 7.37
N THR A 208 -7.82 -0.46 8.09
CA THR A 208 -7.88 1.00 7.88
C THR A 208 -7.32 1.43 6.53
N PHE A 209 -6.44 0.64 5.92
CA PHE A 209 -5.97 0.87 4.55
C PHE A 209 -7.06 0.48 3.52
N LEU A 210 -7.81 -0.59 3.76
CA LEU A 210 -8.95 -0.97 2.92
C LEU A 210 -10.06 0.10 2.94
N VAL A 211 -10.37 0.71 4.11
CA VAL A 211 -11.30 1.86 4.16
C VAL A 211 -10.80 3.00 3.28
N TYR A 212 -9.52 3.34 3.37
CA TYR A 212 -8.90 4.39 2.55
C TYR A 212 -9.02 4.07 1.04
N LEU A 213 -8.76 2.82 0.65
CA LEU A 213 -8.88 2.38 -0.75
C LEU A 213 -10.32 2.52 -1.28
N LEU A 214 -11.30 2.08 -0.49
CA LEU A 214 -12.72 2.18 -0.82
C LEU A 214 -13.21 3.63 -0.93
N GLU A 215 -12.69 4.52 -0.09
CA GLU A 215 -12.99 5.95 -0.15
C GLU A 215 -12.47 6.60 -1.44
N MET A 216 -11.24 6.28 -1.87
CA MET A 216 -10.68 6.83 -3.10
C MET A 216 -11.46 6.44 -4.35
N MET A 217 -12.04 5.23 -4.37
CA MET A 217 -12.83 4.76 -5.51
C MET A 217 -14.16 5.52 -5.64
N ASP A 218 -14.76 5.89 -4.49
CA ASP A 218 -16.04 6.60 -4.42
C ASP A 218 -17.13 5.91 -5.27
N ASP A 219 -17.34 4.62 -4.99
CA ASP A 219 -18.25 3.73 -5.71
C ASP A 219 -19.09 2.95 -4.69
N ALA A 220 -20.33 3.41 -4.49
CA ALA A 220 -21.23 2.91 -3.44
C ALA A 220 -21.55 1.41 -3.58
N LEU A 221 -21.63 0.90 -4.82
CA LEU A 221 -21.90 -0.52 -5.07
C LEU A 221 -20.71 -1.37 -4.64
N VAL A 222 -19.50 -0.96 -5.01
CA VAL A 222 -18.27 -1.66 -4.62
C VAL A 222 -18.01 -1.57 -3.12
N GLN A 223 -18.27 -0.40 -2.52
CA GLN A 223 -18.17 -0.19 -1.06
C GLN A 223 -19.11 -1.13 -0.31
N THR A 224 -20.39 -1.16 -0.68
CA THR A 224 -21.41 -2.01 -0.06
C THR A 224 -21.05 -3.49 -0.21
N ALA A 225 -20.74 -3.93 -1.42
CA ALA A 225 -20.39 -5.32 -1.69
C ALA A 225 -19.13 -5.79 -0.92
N THR A 226 -18.15 -4.91 -0.72
CA THR A 226 -16.93 -5.25 0.05
C THR A 226 -17.25 -5.41 1.54
N VAL A 227 -18.11 -4.55 2.09
CA VAL A 227 -18.57 -4.64 3.49
C VAL A 227 -19.40 -5.91 3.69
N GLU A 228 -20.34 -6.20 2.81
CA GLU A 228 -21.18 -7.41 2.85
C GLU A 228 -20.34 -8.69 2.84
N LYS A 229 -19.41 -8.83 1.88
CA LYS A 229 -18.47 -9.96 1.83
C LYS A 229 -17.65 -10.11 3.10
N THR A 230 -17.24 -9.00 3.72
CA THR A 230 -16.45 -9.02 4.97
C THR A 230 -17.28 -9.49 6.16
N VAL A 231 -18.53 -9.04 6.24
CA VAL A 231 -19.49 -9.49 7.25
C VAL A 231 -19.78 -10.97 7.06
N GLU A 232 -20.09 -11.41 5.85
CA GLU A 232 -20.37 -12.82 5.53
C GLU A 232 -19.21 -13.72 5.99
N TYR A 233 -17.98 -13.33 5.67
CA TYR A 233 -16.78 -14.02 6.15
C TYR A 233 -16.73 -14.09 7.68
N ALA A 234 -16.87 -12.95 8.37
CA ALA A 234 -16.79 -12.88 9.83
C ALA A 234 -17.86 -13.75 10.51
N LEU A 235 -19.08 -13.77 9.98
CA LEU A 235 -20.17 -14.60 10.50
C LEU A 235 -19.93 -16.09 10.24
N THR A 236 -19.34 -16.44 9.09
CA THR A 236 -19.02 -17.81 8.68
C THR A 236 -17.93 -18.42 9.54
N VAL A 237 -16.85 -17.68 9.81
CA VAL A 237 -15.73 -18.17 10.61
C VAL A 237 -15.91 -17.93 12.12
N GLY A 238 -16.99 -17.25 12.52
CA GLY A 238 -17.26 -16.90 13.92
C GLY A 238 -16.24 -15.91 14.48
N TRP A 239 -15.85 -14.90 13.70
CA TRP A 239 -14.84 -13.93 14.10
C TRP A 239 -15.36 -12.97 15.17
N GLU A 240 -14.64 -12.83 16.29
CA GLU A 240 -15.07 -12.01 17.43
C GLU A 240 -14.15 -10.82 17.73
N GLU A 241 -12.96 -10.77 17.10
CA GLU A 241 -11.96 -9.76 17.44
C GLU A 241 -12.19 -8.42 16.75
N GLU A 242 -11.71 -7.36 17.40
CA GLU A 242 -12.09 -5.98 17.13
C GLU A 242 -11.77 -5.48 15.73
N ALA A 243 -10.58 -5.76 15.19
CA ALA A 243 -10.05 -5.02 14.05
C ALA A 243 -10.96 -5.08 12.80
N LEU A 244 -11.52 -6.26 12.50
CA LEU A 244 -12.48 -6.44 11.41
C LEU A 244 -13.80 -5.69 11.69
N TRP A 245 -14.32 -5.78 12.92
CA TRP A 245 -15.55 -5.08 13.29
C TRP A 245 -15.38 -3.56 13.32
N THR A 246 -14.17 -3.07 13.60
CA THR A 246 -13.81 -1.66 13.43
C THR A 246 -13.90 -1.25 11.97
N PHE A 247 -13.39 -2.07 11.03
CA PHE A 247 -13.59 -1.84 9.59
C PHE A 247 -15.07 -1.71 9.24
N VAL A 248 -15.89 -2.71 9.62
CA VAL A 248 -17.33 -2.69 9.33
C VAL A 248 -17.97 -1.41 9.86
N THR A 249 -17.74 -1.09 11.14
CA THR A 249 -18.32 0.10 11.78
C THR A 249 -17.91 1.40 11.08
N LEU A 250 -16.63 1.54 10.76
CA LEU A 250 -16.11 2.71 10.04
C LEU A 250 -16.71 2.81 8.64
N SER A 251 -16.79 1.70 7.90
CA SER A 251 -17.34 1.68 6.55
C SER A 251 -18.84 2.00 6.51
N LEU A 252 -19.64 1.45 7.43
CA LEU A 252 -21.07 1.79 7.54
C LEU A 252 -21.25 3.29 7.76
N SER A 253 -20.50 3.86 8.71
CA SER A 253 -20.59 5.29 9.02
C SER A 253 -20.07 6.17 7.89
N ARG A 254 -18.98 5.78 7.22
CA ARG A 254 -18.30 6.63 6.23
C ARG A 254 -18.98 6.60 4.87
N PHE A 255 -19.58 5.47 4.49
CA PHE A 255 -20.22 5.27 3.20
C PHE A 255 -21.75 5.36 3.26
N GLY A 256 -22.32 5.57 4.46
CA GLY A 256 -23.77 5.70 4.64
C GLY A 256 -24.53 4.41 4.30
N ILE A 257 -23.90 3.24 4.49
CA ILE A 257 -24.52 1.95 4.21
C ILE A 257 -25.51 1.64 5.33
N ASP A 258 -26.77 1.43 4.95
CA ASP A 258 -27.79 1.08 5.92
C ASP A 258 -27.55 -0.34 6.46
N SER A 259 -27.49 -0.46 7.79
CA SER A 259 -27.37 -1.72 8.49
C SER A 259 -28.49 -2.71 8.16
N GLU A 260 -29.67 -2.22 7.76
CA GLU A 260 -30.80 -3.06 7.35
C GLU A 260 -30.58 -3.69 5.96
N THR A 261 -29.84 -3.03 5.06
CA THR A 261 -29.54 -3.53 3.71
C THR A 261 -28.69 -4.81 3.78
N ILE A 262 -27.70 -4.85 4.67
CA ILE A 262 -26.81 -6.00 4.87
C ILE A 262 -27.54 -7.19 5.54
N SER A 263 -28.64 -6.93 6.27
CA SER A 263 -29.47 -7.98 6.85
C SER A 263 -30.34 -8.73 5.83
N SER A 264 -30.45 -8.24 4.59
CA SER A 264 -31.34 -8.80 3.56
C SER A 264 -30.66 -9.81 2.62
N ALA A 265 -29.34 -9.97 2.71
CA ALA A 265 -28.54 -10.82 1.82
C ALA A 265 -28.49 -12.32 2.20
N ASP A 266 -29.42 -12.82 3.01
CA ASP A 266 -29.54 -14.26 3.27
C ASP A 266 -30.31 -14.96 2.13
N TYR A 267 -29.57 -15.75 1.36
CA TYR A 267 -29.97 -16.52 0.19
C TYR A 267 -31.17 -17.47 0.45
N ASN A 268 -32.16 -17.39 -0.44
CA ASN A 268 -33.13 -18.46 -0.67
C ASN A 268 -32.42 -19.65 -1.34
N ILE A 269 -32.08 -20.69 -0.57
CA ILE A 269 -31.83 -22.02 -1.15
C ILE A 269 -33.11 -22.83 -0.98
N THR A 270 -33.91 -22.90 -2.04
CA THR A 270 -35.01 -23.85 -2.19
C THR A 270 -34.62 -24.93 -3.18
N GLU A 271 -34.71 -26.20 -2.77
CA GLU A 271 -35.49 -27.17 -3.55
C GLU A 271 -35.99 -28.35 -2.72
N GLN A 272 -37.14 -28.86 -3.16
CA GLN A 272 -38.17 -29.59 -2.42
C GLN A 272 -37.87 -31.07 -2.24
N GLY A 273 -38.24 -31.62 -1.08
CA GLY A 273 -38.19 -33.06 -0.84
C GLY A 273 -38.52 -33.51 0.59
N GLY A 274 -39.68 -33.10 1.11
CA GLY A 274 -40.33 -33.82 2.22
C GLY A 274 -39.88 -33.48 3.64
N CYS A 275 -40.50 -32.43 4.20
CA CYS A 275 -40.62 -32.13 5.63
C CYS A 275 -39.36 -31.63 6.36
N ARG A 276 -39.40 -30.36 6.81
CA ARG A 276 -39.10 -30.01 8.21
C ARG A 276 -39.63 -28.63 8.61
N PHE A 277 -39.98 -28.57 9.88
CA PHE A 277 -40.64 -27.49 10.60
C PHE A 277 -40.00 -26.11 10.39
N VAL A 278 -40.86 -25.11 10.25
CA VAL A 278 -40.51 -23.69 10.44
C VAL A 278 -40.25 -23.47 11.92
N GLN A 279 -39.02 -23.16 12.30
CA GLN A 279 -38.74 -22.50 13.57
C GLN A 279 -38.09 -21.13 13.30
N PRO A 280 -38.53 -20.06 13.99
CA PRO A 280 -37.91 -18.75 13.86
C PRO A 280 -36.53 -18.78 14.51
N THR A 281 -35.46 -18.81 13.71
CA THR A 281 -34.08 -18.80 14.24
C THR A 281 -33.43 -17.42 14.09
N LYS A 282 -33.36 -16.70 15.22
CA LYS A 282 -32.21 -15.91 15.72
C LYS A 282 -31.38 -15.01 14.77
N THR A 283 -31.92 -14.41 13.73
CA THR A 283 -31.17 -13.45 12.88
C THR A 283 -31.22 -12.00 13.39
N SER A 284 -32.33 -11.58 14.00
CA SER A 284 -32.47 -10.23 14.62
C SER A 284 -31.52 -9.99 15.83
N SER A 285 -31.12 -11.06 16.54
CA SER A 285 -30.25 -10.96 17.72
C SER A 285 -28.76 -10.72 17.37
N ARG A 286 -28.32 -11.08 16.17
CA ARG A 286 -26.90 -11.09 15.80
C ARG A 286 -26.39 -9.70 15.41
N TRP A 287 -27.22 -8.93 14.71
CA TRP A 287 -26.96 -7.53 14.37
C TRP A 287 -27.19 -6.55 15.52
N ALA A 288 -28.18 -6.83 16.37
CA ALA A 288 -28.34 -6.12 17.64
C ALA A 288 -27.06 -6.26 18.50
N ASN A 289 -26.41 -7.43 18.48
CA ASN A 289 -25.12 -7.64 19.14
C ASN A 289 -23.95 -6.92 18.43
N ILE A 290 -23.89 -6.89 17.09
CA ILE A 290 -22.84 -6.15 16.34
C ILE A 290 -22.97 -4.64 16.58
N ALA A 291 -24.18 -4.08 16.48
CA ALA A 291 -24.46 -2.68 16.78
C ALA A 291 -24.25 -2.36 18.27
N ALA A 292 -24.56 -3.29 19.18
CA ALA A 292 -24.30 -3.14 20.61
C ALA A 292 -22.79 -3.21 20.94
N MET A 293 -22.01 -4.09 20.29
CA MET A 293 -20.56 -4.20 20.43
C MET A 293 -19.84 -2.95 19.88
N ALA A 294 -20.28 -2.43 18.74
CA ALA A 294 -19.77 -1.17 18.18
C ALA A 294 -20.10 0.04 19.09
N LYS A 295 -21.32 0.11 19.65
CA LYS A 295 -21.72 1.18 20.59
C LYS A 295 -21.03 1.10 21.95
N THR A 296 -20.83 -0.09 22.52
CA THR A 296 -20.18 -0.25 23.84
C THR A 296 -18.69 0.09 23.81
N ARG A 297 -17.99 -0.16 22.70
CA ARG A 297 -16.56 0.16 22.58
C ARG A 297 -16.31 1.64 22.26
N SER A 298 -17.13 2.28 21.43
CA SER A 298 -17.05 3.74 21.18
C SER A 298 -17.30 4.59 22.44
N ASN A 299 -18.08 4.11 23.41
CA ASN A 299 -18.31 4.81 24.68
C ASN A 299 -17.17 4.62 25.68
N LYS A 300 -16.35 3.58 25.54
CA LYS A 300 -15.21 3.31 26.43
C LYS A 300 -14.03 4.25 26.13
N ASP A 301 -13.81 4.63 24.88
CA ASP A 301 -12.77 5.59 24.47
C ASP A 301 -13.09 7.07 24.77
N ARG A 302 -14.36 7.40 25.04
CA ARG A 302 -14.75 8.75 25.52
C ARG A 302 -14.76 8.88 27.04
N GLY A 303 -14.40 7.80 27.75
CA GLY A 303 -14.72 7.62 29.15
C GLY A 303 -13.53 7.49 30.10
N GLU A 304 -12.33 7.98 29.78
CA GLU A 304 -11.24 8.12 30.77
C GLU A 304 -10.45 9.43 30.57
N ARG A 305 -11.01 10.54 31.06
CA ARG A 305 -10.21 11.56 31.76
C ARG A 305 -10.82 11.72 33.15
N PRO A 306 -10.14 11.26 34.22
CA PRO A 306 -10.52 11.64 35.56
C PRO A 306 -10.16 13.11 35.78
N SER A 307 -11.19 13.88 36.14
CA SER A 307 -11.21 15.17 36.85
C SER A 307 -10.11 16.20 36.55
#